data_AF-Q2P9N9-F1
#
_entry.id   AF-Q2P9N9-F1
#
_cell.length_a   1.000
_cell.length_b   1.000
_cell.length_c   1.000
_cell.angle_alpha   90.00
_cell.angle_beta   90.00
_cell.angle_gamma   90.00
#
_symmetry.space_group_name_H-M   'P 1'
#
loop_
_entity.id
_entity.type
_entity.pdbx_description
1 polymer ?
#
loop_
_entity_poly.entity_id
_entity_poly.type
_entity_poly.pdbx_seq_one_letter_code
_entity_poly.pdbx_strand_id
1 'polypeptide(L)' 'DMVDGMRMDLWKSRYNNFDELYLYCYYVAGTVGLMSVPIMGIAPESKATTESVYNAALALGIANQLTNILSDVGE' A
#
# COMPACT_ATOMS: atom_id res chain seq x y z
N ASP A 1 11.50 3.26 0.36
CA ASP A 1 10.14 3.00 -0.18
C ASP A 1 9.12 4.01 0.34
N MET A 2 8.63 3.92 1.59
CA MET A 2 7.61 4.88 2.08
C MET A 2 8.04 6.34 1.94
N VAL A 3 9.25 6.66 2.40
CA VAL A 3 9.81 8.02 2.32
C VAL A 3 9.94 8.49 0.87
N ASP A 4 10.14 7.59 -0.09
CA ASP A 4 10.24 7.94 -1.51
C ASP A 4 8.86 8.30 -2.08
N GLY A 5 7.81 7.60 -1.64
CA GLY A 5 6.43 8.00 -1.90
C GLY A 5 6.13 9.41 -1.38
N MET A 6 6.47 9.69 -0.11
CA MET A 6 6.28 11.03 0.49
C MET A 6 7.09 12.12 -0.25
N ARG A 7 8.25 11.77 -0.83
CA ARG A 7 9.01 12.70 -1.67
C ARG A 7 8.36 12.92 -3.02
N MET A 8 7.73 11.91 -3.61
CA MET A 8 7.00 12.04 -4.88
C MET A 8 5.87 13.06 -4.78
N ASP A 9 5.19 13.16 -3.63
CA ASP A 9 4.14 14.14 -3.36
C ASP A 9 4.59 15.59 -3.57
N LEU A 10 5.90 15.87 -3.46
CA LEU A 10 6.45 17.21 -3.62
C LEU A 10 6.56 17.67 -5.08
N TRP A 11 6.60 16.74 -6.05
CA TRP A 11 6.92 17.10 -7.44
C TRP A 11 6.08 16.37 -8.50
N LYS A 12 5.44 15.24 -8.19
CA LYS A 12 4.63 14.47 -9.14
C LYS A 12 3.14 14.70 -8.90
N SER A 13 2.52 15.48 -9.78
CA SER A 13 1.10 15.82 -9.71
C SER A 13 0.18 14.95 -10.58
N ARG A 14 0.74 14.17 -11.51
CA ARG A 14 -0.01 13.31 -12.43
C ARG A 14 0.69 11.97 -12.67
N TYR A 15 -0.13 10.94 -12.87
CA TYR A 15 0.27 9.57 -13.18
C TYR A 15 -0.21 9.23 -14.59
N ASN A 16 0.71 8.86 -15.48
CA ASN A 16 0.39 8.69 -16.91
C ASN A 16 -0.34 7.38 -17.20
N ASN A 17 -0.10 6.38 -16.37
CA ASN A 17 -0.65 5.03 -16.53
C ASN A 17 -0.89 4.40 -15.16
N PHE A 18 -1.57 3.25 -15.18
CA PHE A 18 -1.90 2.54 -13.95
C PHE A 18 -0.66 2.03 -13.22
N ASP A 19 0.40 1.63 -13.90
CA ASP A 19 1.62 1.13 -13.26
C ASP A 19 2.32 2.22 -12.43
N GLU A 20 2.37 3.46 -12.93
CA GLU A 20 2.87 4.61 -12.17
C GLU A 20 2.02 4.87 -10.92
N LEU A 21 0.69 4.81 -11.07
CA LEU A 21 -0.24 4.98 -9.95
C LEU A 21 -0.11 3.85 -8.92
N TYR A 22 0.02 2.62 -9.40
CA TYR A 22 0.18 1.42 -8.58
C TYR A 22 1.49 1.50 -7.79
N LEU A 23 2.59 1.91 -8.42
CA LEU A 23 3.87 2.12 -7.76
C LEU A 23 3.77 3.18 -6.66
N TYR A 24 3.04 4.27 -6.91
CA TYR A 24 2.76 5.26 -5.88
C TYR A 24 1.97 4.66 -4.71
N CYS A 25 0.89 3.91 -4.98
CA CYS A 25 0.11 3.23 -3.94
C CYS A 25 0.94 2.23 -3.14
N TYR A 26 1.86 1.51 -3.80
CA TYR A 26 2.84 0.66 -3.14
C TYR A 26 3.67 1.47 -2.14
N TYR A 27 4.26 2.60 -2.57
CA TYR A 27 5.09 3.41 -1.68
C TYR A 27 4.32 3.98 -0.50
N VAL A 28 3.15 4.59 -0.71
CA VAL A 28 2.47 5.34 0.36
C VAL A 28 1.58 4.49 1.27
N ALA A 29 1.06 3.37 0.78
CA ALA A 29 0.13 2.53 1.55
C ALA A 29 0.52 1.05 1.58
N GLY A 30 1.06 0.50 0.49
CA GLY A 30 1.56 -0.88 0.47
C GLY A 30 2.66 -1.12 1.51
N THR A 31 3.64 -0.21 1.59
CA THR A 31 4.71 -0.27 2.61
C THR A 31 4.17 -0.16 4.03
N VAL A 32 3.12 0.63 4.26
CA VAL A 32 2.44 0.73 5.57
C VAL A 32 1.78 -0.61 5.93
N GLY A 33 1.12 -1.25 4.97
CA GLY A 33 0.61 -2.61 5.12
C GLY A 33 1.69 -3.59 5.57
N LEU A 34 2.84 -3.60 4.90
CA LEU A 34 3.99 -4.46 5.25
C LEU A 34 4.54 -4.16 6.66
N MET A 35 4.72 -2.89 7.01
CA MET A 35 5.23 -2.48 8.33
C MET A 35 4.23 -2.78 9.46
N SER A 36 2.94 -2.89 9.16
CA SER A 36 1.91 -3.23 10.14
C SER A 36 1.92 -4.71 10.54
N VAL A 37 2.34 -5.62 9.66
CA VAL A 37 2.34 -7.08 9.90
C VAL A 37 3.09 -7.47 11.18
N PRO A 38 4.34 -7.04 11.43
CA PRO A 38 5.03 -7.39 12.68
C PRO A 38 4.40 -6.77 13.93
N ILE A 39 3.63 -5.68 13.80
CA ILE A 39 2.92 -5.04 14.91
C ILE A 39 1.65 -5.82 15.27
N MET A 40 0.87 -6.22 14.25
CA MET A 40 -0.34 -7.03 14.44
C MET A 40 -0.01 -8.47 14.81
N GLY A 41 1.11 -8.99 14.33
CA GLY A 41 1.53 -10.38 14.48
C GLY A 41 0.73 -11.33 13.59
N ILE A 42 1.12 -12.60 13.63
CA ILE A 42 0.41 -13.71 12.97
C ILE A 42 -0.09 -14.63 14.07
N ALA A 43 -1.39 -14.93 14.08
CA ALA A 43 -1.99 -15.78 15.10
C ALA A 43 -1.35 -17.19 15.09
N PRO A 44 -1.03 -17.78 16.26
CA PRO A 44 -0.38 -19.09 16.34
C PRO A 44 -1.14 -20.23 15.63
N GLU A 45 -2.47 -20.15 15.61
CA GLU A 45 -3.38 -21.10 14.95
C GLU A 45 -3.57 -20.84 13.45
N SER A 46 -2.96 -19.76 12.92
CA SER A 46 -3.05 -19.43 11.51
C SER A 46 -2.46 -20.53 10.65
N LYS A 47 -3.21 -20.93 9.61
CA LYS A 47 -2.73 -21.85 8.56
C LYS A 47 -2.01 -21.12 7.43
N ALA A 48 -2.02 -19.78 7.43
CA ALA A 48 -1.38 -18.96 6.42
C ALA A 48 0.14 -18.96 6.62
N THR A 49 0.90 -18.98 5.54
CA THR A 49 2.35 -18.80 5.61
C THR A 49 2.66 -17.33 5.90
N THR A 50 3.79 -17.05 6.55
CA THR A 50 4.27 -15.67 6.75
C THR A 50 4.29 -14.89 5.43
N GLU A 51 4.80 -15.50 4.37
CA GLU A 51 4.82 -14.90 3.03
C GLU A 51 3.42 -14.52 2.54
N SER A 52 2.44 -15.42 2.68
CA SER A 52 1.06 -15.13 2.27
C SER A 52 0.43 -13.98 3.07
N VAL A 53 0.77 -13.84 4.35
CA VAL A 53 0.28 -12.72 5.18
C VAL A 53 0.89 -11.41 4.72
N TYR A 54 2.19 -11.37 4.43
CA TYR A 54 2.85 -10.16 3.90
C TYR A 54 2.29 -9.78 2.52
N ASN A 55 2.07 -10.75 1.63
CA ASN A 55 1.44 -10.51 0.33
C ASN A 55 0.01 -9.97 0.46
N ALA A 56 -0.78 -10.52 1.39
CA ALA A 56 -2.13 -10.04 1.66
C ALA A 56 -2.13 -8.62 2.26
N ALA A 57 -1.21 -8.33 3.18
CA ALA A 57 -1.07 -7.00 3.78
C ALA A 57 -0.66 -5.95 2.74
N LEU A 58 0.25 -6.30 1.82
CA LEU A 58 0.63 -5.44 0.71
C LEU A 58 -0.57 -5.14 -0.20
N ALA A 59 -1.29 -6.20 -0.61
CA ALA A 59 -2.47 -6.06 -1.46
C ALA A 59 -3.56 -5.22 -0.80
N LEU A 60 -3.80 -5.41 0.51
CA LEU A 60 -4.75 -4.63 1.28
C LEU A 60 -4.38 -3.14 1.33
N GLY A 61 -3.11 -2.83 1.61
CA GLY A 61 -2.62 -1.44 1.63
C GLY A 61 -2.83 -0.74 0.29
N ILE A 62 -2.48 -1.40 -0.80
CA ILE A 62 -2.67 -0.87 -2.16
C ILE A 62 -4.16 -0.70 -2.48
N ALA A 63 -4.99 -1.71 -2.17
CA ALA A 63 -6.43 -1.65 -2.41
C ALA A 63 -7.09 -0.49 -1.68
N ASN A 64 -6.78 -0.30 -0.38
CA ASN A 64 -7.31 0.82 0.40
C ASN A 64 -6.92 2.17 -0.19
N GLN A 65 -5.67 2.34 -0.65
CA GLN A 65 -5.24 3.60 -1.27
C GLN A 65 -5.97 3.88 -2.58
N LEU A 66 -6.16 2.86 -3.41
CA LEU A 66 -6.96 2.99 -4.63
C LEU A 66 -8.40 3.34 -4.32
N THR A 67 -9.00 2.73 -3.29
CA THR A 67 -10.35 3.07 -2.82
C THR A 67 -10.45 4.52 -2.36
N ASN A 68 -9.49 5.02 -1.57
CA ASN A 68 -9.46 6.42 -1.15
C ASN A 68 -9.37 7.36 -2.36
N ILE A 69 -8.46 7.08 -3.30
CA ILE A 69 -8.32 7.88 -4.52
C ILE A 69 -9.63 7.91 -5.31
N LEU A 70 -10.33 6.78 -5.44
CA LEU A 70 -11.61 6.70 -6.14
C LEU A 70 -12.73 7.47 -5.41
N SER A 71 -12.74 7.42 -4.07
CA SER A 71 -13.70 8.16 -3.24
C SER A 71 -13.51 9.67 -3.36
N ASP A 72 -12.26 10.12 -3.45
CA ASP A 72 -11.88 11.53 -3.29
C ASP A 72 -11.67 12.23 -4.65
N VAL A 73 -12.05 11.60 -5.78
CA VAL A 73 -11.94 12.21 -7.13
C VAL A 73 -12.69 13.54 -7.25
N GLY A 74 -13.79 13.69 -6.50
CA GLY A 74 -14.67 14.85 -6.57
C GLY A 74 -14.45 15.90 -5.47
N GLU A 75 -13.51 15.68 -4.57
CA GLU A 75 -13.10 16.64 -3.53
C GLU A 75 -12.19 17.73 -4.11
#